data_AF-A4URE3-F1
#
_entry.id   AF-A4URE3-F1
#
_cell.length_a   1.000
_cell.length_b   1.000
_cell.length_c   1.000
_cell.angle_alpha   90.00
_cell.angle_beta   90.00
_cell.angle_gamma   90.00
#
_symmetry.space_group_name_H-M   'P 1'
#
loop_
_entity.id
_entity.type
_entity.pdbx_description
1 polymer ?
#
loop_
_entity_poly.entity_id
_entity_poly.type
_entity_poly.pdbx_seq_one_letter_code
_entity_poly.pdbx_strand_id
1 'polypeptide(L)'
;CTFVMCQYWSSRMFTKEVAGTANALVDGWGNLGGGVTQLVMGSVLFPLFKTGMSAEQAWGSVCIVPAVVGMFLGILVTKISDDAPKGNYSDMKKNGTMPEVSAAASFRTGTLNVNTWLLFIQYACCFGVELTMNDAAASYFKSTFELSTESAAAIASIFGWMNLFARGLGGYYSDKFNAKMGMRGRLIVQTICLVAEGVLVFVFANTPQLWAAILVMVFFSMFVQAAEGST
;
A
#
# COMPACT_ATOMS: atom_id res chain seq x y z
N CYS A 1 2.73 9.12 9.71
CA CYS A 1 1.40 8.67 9.25
C CYS A 1 0.79 9.66 8.27
N THR A 2 1.03 9.50 6.98
CA THR A 2 0.40 10.28 5.90
C THR A 2 -0.74 9.54 5.21
N PHE A 3 -0.78 8.19 5.35
CA PHE A 3 -1.73 7.30 4.69
C PHE A 3 -3.19 7.78 4.71
N VAL A 4 -3.76 8.01 5.90
CA VAL A 4 -5.17 8.44 6.05
C VAL A 4 -5.43 9.78 5.36
N MET A 5 -4.48 10.72 5.43
CA MET A 5 -4.62 12.04 4.80
C MET A 5 -4.52 11.93 3.28
N CYS A 6 -3.60 11.12 2.76
CA CYS A 6 -3.47 10.85 1.33
C CYS A 6 -4.72 10.16 0.75
N GLN A 7 -5.28 9.20 1.50
CA GLN A 7 -6.50 8.48 1.11
C GLN A 7 -7.73 9.39 1.13
N TYR A 8 -7.84 10.25 2.14
CA TYR A 8 -8.87 11.28 2.15
C TYR A 8 -8.71 12.23 0.96
N TRP A 9 -7.51 12.76 0.73
CA TRP A 9 -7.24 13.72 -0.33
C TRP A 9 -7.54 13.15 -1.72
N SER A 10 -7.03 11.96 -2.05
CA SER A 10 -7.31 11.28 -3.32
C SER A 10 -8.81 11.00 -3.52
N SER A 11 -9.51 10.52 -2.50
CA SER A 11 -10.97 10.31 -2.54
C SER A 11 -11.78 11.59 -2.77
N ARG A 12 -11.20 12.77 -2.46
CA ARG A 12 -11.83 14.08 -2.70
C ARG A 12 -11.48 14.66 -4.07
N MET A 13 -10.33 14.29 -4.62
CA MET A 13 -9.86 14.74 -5.93
C MET A 13 -10.52 13.99 -7.08
N PHE A 14 -10.84 12.71 -6.89
CA PHE A 14 -11.41 11.86 -7.92
C PHE A 14 -12.90 11.58 -7.72
N THR A 15 -13.60 11.29 -8.81
CA THR A 15 -15.03 10.95 -8.78
C THR A 15 -15.23 9.50 -8.33
N LYS A 16 -16.44 9.16 -7.86
CA LYS A 16 -16.74 7.84 -7.26
C LYS A 16 -16.54 6.67 -8.23
N GLU A 17 -16.58 6.93 -9.53
CA GLU A 17 -16.40 5.95 -10.60
C GLU A 17 -14.96 5.46 -10.74
N VAL A 18 -13.98 6.24 -10.26
CA VAL A 18 -12.54 5.92 -10.38
C VAL A 18 -11.78 6.06 -9.06
N ALA A 19 -12.49 6.39 -7.96
CA ALA A 19 -11.90 6.64 -6.66
C ALA A 19 -11.16 5.41 -6.10
N GLY A 20 -11.68 4.19 -6.31
CA GLY A 20 -11.00 2.97 -5.87
C GLY A 20 -9.67 2.77 -6.58
N THR A 21 -9.65 2.97 -7.90
CA THR A 21 -8.45 2.89 -8.74
C THR A 21 -7.41 3.93 -8.32
N ALA A 22 -7.85 5.18 -8.12
CA ALA A 22 -6.96 6.26 -7.70
C ALA A 22 -6.34 5.99 -6.33
N ASN A 23 -7.16 5.61 -5.35
CA ASN A 23 -6.72 5.26 -4.00
C ASN A 23 -5.75 4.07 -4.02
N ALA A 24 -6.06 3.02 -4.79
CA ALA A 24 -5.23 1.83 -4.90
C ALA A 24 -3.86 2.11 -5.53
N LEU A 25 -3.80 3.00 -6.53
CA LEU A 25 -2.54 3.45 -7.11
C LEU A 25 -1.72 4.26 -6.10
N VAL A 26 -2.33 5.25 -5.43
CA VAL A 26 -1.65 6.06 -4.41
C VAL A 26 -1.08 5.20 -3.30
N ASP A 27 -1.85 4.23 -2.81
CA ASP A 27 -1.40 3.26 -1.81
C ASP A 27 -0.27 2.37 -2.31
N GLY A 28 -0.37 1.88 -3.55
CA GLY A 28 0.67 1.02 -4.15
C GLY A 28 2.03 1.72 -4.20
N TRP A 29 2.04 3.01 -4.53
CA TRP A 29 3.24 3.86 -4.45
C TRP A 29 3.71 4.08 -3.01
N GLY A 30 2.78 4.21 -2.06
CA GLY A 30 3.10 4.26 -0.62
C GLY A 30 3.83 3.02 -0.14
N ASN A 31 3.33 1.83 -0.49
CA ASN A 31 3.94 0.54 -0.14
C ASN A 31 5.32 0.34 -0.81
N LEU A 32 5.48 0.76 -2.07
CA LEU A 32 6.79 0.75 -2.74
C LEU A 32 7.84 1.56 -1.97
N GLY A 33 7.44 2.68 -1.38
CA GLY A 33 8.32 3.57 -0.62
C GLY A 33 9.13 2.85 0.46
N GLY A 34 8.55 1.83 1.11
CA GLY A 34 9.24 0.97 2.07
C GLY A 34 10.40 0.19 1.45
N GLY A 35 10.18 -0.45 0.30
CA GLY A 35 11.23 -1.20 -0.43
C GLY A 35 12.34 -0.29 -0.97
N VAL A 36 11.97 0.85 -1.55
CA VAL A 36 12.96 1.84 -2.04
C VAL A 36 13.80 2.39 -0.90
N THR A 37 13.18 2.65 0.25
CA THR A 37 13.89 3.15 1.44
C THR A 37 14.91 2.14 1.94
N GLN A 38 14.57 0.85 2.00
CA GLN A 38 15.51 -0.21 2.38
C GLN A 38 16.72 -0.28 1.42
N LEU A 39 16.49 -0.22 0.11
CA LEU A 39 17.56 -0.24 -0.90
C LEU A 39 18.44 1.01 -0.82
N VAL A 40 17.84 2.20 -0.80
CA VAL A 40 18.58 3.47 -0.82
C VAL A 40 19.32 3.68 0.50
N MET A 41 18.68 3.46 1.65
CA MET A 41 19.33 3.64 2.95
C MET A 41 20.40 2.56 3.20
N GLY A 42 20.06 1.29 2.98
CA GLY A 42 20.93 0.17 3.33
C GLY A 42 22.08 -0.05 2.35
N SER A 43 21.82 0.03 1.04
CA SER A 43 22.80 -0.34 0.02
C SER A 43 23.56 0.85 -0.58
N VAL A 44 23.03 2.06 -0.45
CA VAL A 44 23.66 3.27 -1.03
C VAL A 44 24.17 4.21 0.05
N LEU A 45 23.28 4.73 0.90
CA LEU A 45 23.63 5.76 1.86
C LEU A 45 24.51 5.21 2.99
N PHE A 46 24.15 4.08 3.60
CA PHE A 46 24.93 3.56 4.73
C PHE A 46 26.40 3.25 4.37
N PRO A 47 26.72 2.55 3.27
CA PRO A 47 28.11 2.34 2.86
C PRO A 47 28.83 3.66 2.57
N LEU A 48 28.15 4.62 1.93
CA LEU A 48 28.72 5.93 1.61
C LEU A 48 29.15 6.69 2.88
N PHE A 49 28.27 6.79 3.87
CA PHE A 49 28.57 7.47 5.14
C PHE A 49 29.62 6.71 5.96
N LYS A 50 29.66 5.38 5.87
CA LYS A 50 30.67 4.54 6.54
C LYS A 50 32.10 4.77 6.02
N THR A 51 32.28 5.38 4.85
CA THR A 51 33.63 5.72 4.33
C THR A 51 34.34 6.80 5.15
N GLY A 52 33.60 7.62 5.92
CA GLY A 52 34.17 8.74 6.69
C GLY A 52 33.69 8.82 8.15
N MET A 53 32.87 7.89 8.62
CA MET A 53 32.25 7.90 9.96
C MET A 53 32.20 6.51 10.58
N SER A 54 32.04 6.42 11.91
CA SER A 54 31.76 5.14 12.58
C SER A 54 30.40 4.57 12.14
N ALA A 55 30.16 3.27 12.34
CA ALA A 55 28.91 2.63 11.95
C ALA A 55 27.68 3.26 12.65
N GLU A 56 27.81 3.59 13.92
CA GLU A 56 26.76 4.24 14.72
C GLU A 56 26.45 5.65 14.19
N GLN A 57 27.48 6.43 13.85
CA GLN A 57 27.32 7.77 13.28
C GLN A 57 26.73 7.74 11.87
N ALA A 58 27.16 6.79 11.04
CA ALA A 58 26.63 6.57 9.70
C ALA A 58 25.14 6.21 9.76
N TRP A 59 24.73 5.29 10.64
CA TRP A 59 23.33 4.93 10.82
C TRP A 59 22.46 6.13 11.23
N GLY A 60 22.92 6.93 12.19
CA GLY A 60 22.23 8.16 12.60
C GLY A 60 22.08 9.16 11.46
N SER A 61 23.13 9.32 10.66
CA SER A 61 23.16 10.27 9.53
C SER A 61 22.24 9.84 8.38
N VAL A 62 22.18 8.55 8.09
CA VAL A 62 21.32 8.00 7.02
C VAL A 62 19.84 8.24 7.33
N CYS A 63 19.43 8.19 8.60
CA CYS A 63 18.07 8.48 9.04
C CYS A 63 17.66 9.97 8.88
N ILE A 64 18.63 10.90 8.81
CA ILE A 64 18.34 12.33 8.61
C ILE A 64 17.85 12.59 7.18
N VAL A 65 18.37 11.86 6.21
CA VAL A 65 18.03 12.04 4.78
C VAL A 65 16.53 11.93 4.51
N PRO A 66 15.82 10.84 4.85
CA PRO A 66 14.37 10.74 4.63
C PRO A 66 13.58 11.77 5.44
N ALA A 67 14.06 12.18 6.62
CA ALA A 67 13.40 13.22 7.41
C ALA A 67 13.44 14.59 6.70
N VAL A 68 14.60 14.97 6.15
CA VAL A 68 14.76 16.23 5.39
C VAL A 68 13.93 16.19 4.11
N VAL A 69 14.00 15.09 3.35
CA VAL A 69 13.20 14.92 2.11
C VAL A 69 11.70 14.99 2.43
N GLY A 70 11.25 14.30 3.48
CA GLY A 70 9.85 14.31 3.91
C GLY A 70 9.38 15.71 4.34
N MET A 71 10.20 16.45 5.09
CA MET A 71 9.88 17.82 5.49
C MET A 71 9.79 18.75 4.28
N PHE A 72 10.75 18.67 3.37
CA PHE A 72 10.77 19.46 2.13
C PHE A 72 9.55 19.19 1.26
N LEU A 73 9.23 17.92 1.02
CA LEU A 73 8.04 17.52 0.26
C LEU A 73 6.76 17.96 0.96
N GLY A 74 6.69 17.86 2.29
CA GLY A 74 5.56 18.36 3.08
C GLY A 74 5.31 19.84 2.86
N ILE A 75 6.36 20.67 2.90
CA ILE A 75 6.26 22.11 2.61
C ILE A 75 5.81 22.34 1.16
N LEU A 76 6.40 21.63 0.21
CA LEU A 76 6.10 21.77 -1.22
C LEU A 76 4.63 21.44 -1.53
N VAL A 77 4.09 20.38 -0.94
CA VAL A 77 2.67 20.01 -1.09
C VAL A 77 1.75 21.14 -0.62
N THR A 78 2.04 21.80 0.50
CA THR A 78 1.22 22.94 0.98
C THR A 78 1.24 24.17 0.07
N LYS A 79 2.19 24.25 -0.85
CA LYS A 79 2.36 25.40 -1.76
C LYS A 79 1.85 25.12 -3.17
N ILE A 80 1.89 23.86 -3.61
CA ILE A 80 1.62 23.48 -5.00
C ILE A 80 0.30 22.71 -5.14
N SER A 81 -0.16 22.03 -4.09
CA SER A 81 -1.36 21.17 -4.16
C SER A 81 -2.62 21.91 -3.71
N ASP A 82 -3.73 21.62 -4.39
CA ASP A 82 -5.06 22.05 -3.97
C ASP A 82 -5.68 21.04 -3.00
N ASP A 83 -6.48 21.53 -2.05
CA ASP A 83 -7.19 20.66 -1.09
C ASP A 83 -8.32 19.82 -1.72
N ALA A 84 -8.91 20.33 -2.81
CA ALA A 84 -10.01 19.72 -3.57
C ALA A 84 -10.06 20.30 -5.00
N PRO A 85 -10.79 19.66 -5.94
CA PRO A 85 -10.92 20.16 -7.32
C PRO A 85 -11.53 21.56 -7.44
N LYS A 86 -12.18 22.05 -6.37
CA LYS A 86 -12.79 23.39 -6.29
C LYS A 86 -11.88 24.43 -5.63
N GLY A 87 -10.61 24.09 -5.39
CA GLY A 87 -9.64 24.91 -4.68
C GLY A 87 -9.58 24.61 -3.17
N ASN A 88 -8.94 25.52 -2.44
CA ASN A 88 -8.55 25.30 -1.04
C ASN A 88 -9.71 25.44 -0.05
N TYR A 89 -9.70 24.59 0.99
CA TYR A 89 -10.75 24.56 2.00
C TYR A 89 -10.84 25.88 2.78
N SER A 90 -9.73 26.61 2.95
CA SER A 90 -9.72 27.93 3.60
C SER A 90 -10.62 28.93 2.89
N ASP A 91 -10.60 28.94 1.56
CA ASP A 91 -11.36 29.89 0.74
C ASP A 91 -12.80 29.43 0.59
N MET A 92 -13.01 28.11 0.46
CA MET A 92 -14.36 27.53 0.44
C MET A 92 -15.15 27.82 1.72
N LYS A 93 -14.48 27.75 2.89
CA LYS A 93 -15.08 28.10 4.19
C LYS A 93 -15.43 29.58 4.29
N LYS A 94 -14.53 30.48 3.85
CA LYS A 94 -14.80 31.92 3.82
C LYS A 94 -15.99 32.28 2.92
N ASN A 95 -16.11 31.58 1.79
CA ASN A 95 -17.17 31.82 0.80
C ASN A 95 -18.47 31.06 1.12
N GLY A 96 -18.55 30.33 2.24
CA GLY A 96 -19.74 29.57 2.63
C GLY A 96 -20.10 28.40 1.70
N THR A 97 -19.17 27.95 0.86
CA THR A 97 -19.40 26.89 -0.15
C THR A 97 -19.04 25.49 0.35
N MET A 98 -18.50 25.38 1.57
CA MET A 98 -18.19 24.11 2.22
C MET A 98 -19.23 23.79 3.30
N PRO A 99 -19.96 22.67 3.19
CA PRO A 99 -20.88 22.25 4.25
C PRO A 99 -20.10 21.90 5.52
N GLU A 100 -20.57 22.37 6.67
CA GLU A 100 -20.02 21.94 7.96
C GLU A 100 -20.44 20.50 8.25
N VAL A 101 -19.45 19.61 8.35
CA VAL A 101 -19.68 18.20 8.65
C VAL A 101 -19.16 17.93 10.06
N SER A 102 -20.06 17.52 10.96
CA SER A 102 -19.66 17.14 12.31
C SER A 102 -18.82 15.86 12.27
N ALA A 103 -17.62 15.91 12.87
CA ALA A 103 -16.75 14.75 13.00
C ALA A 103 -17.46 13.59 13.72
N ALA A 104 -18.24 13.88 14.76
CA ALA A 104 -19.01 12.89 15.50
C ALA A 104 -20.12 12.25 14.65
N ALA A 105 -20.79 13.05 13.81
CA ALA A 105 -21.81 12.53 12.89
C ALA A 105 -21.21 11.64 11.79
N SER A 106 -20.08 12.05 11.21
CA SER A 106 -19.34 11.24 10.22
C SER A 106 -18.85 9.93 10.84
N PHE A 107 -18.30 9.98 12.05
CA PHE A 107 -17.85 8.80 12.78
C PHE A 107 -19.01 7.84 13.08
N ARG A 108 -20.13 8.35 13.59
CA ARG A 108 -21.34 7.57 13.85
C ARG A 108 -21.88 6.91 12.57
N THR A 109 -21.88 7.65 11.45
CA THR A 109 -22.36 7.12 10.16
C THR A 109 -21.46 6.01 9.64
N GLY A 110 -20.13 6.18 9.75
CA GLY A 110 -19.17 5.17 9.34
C GLY A 110 -19.27 3.89 10.18
N THR A 111 -19.36 4.03 11.50
CA THR A 111 -19.40 2.89 12.45
C THR A 111 -20.72 2.13 12.43
N LEU A 112 -21.85 2.77 12.15
CA LEU A 112 -23.15 2.10 12.05
C LEU A 112 -23.36 1.39 10.70
N ASN A 113 -22.50 1.63 9.70
CA ASN A 113 -22.59 0.97 8.41
C ASN A 113 -21.87 -0.39 8.44
N VAL A 114 -22.63 -1.47 8.27
CA VAL A 114 -22.12 -2.85 8.25
C VAL A 114 -21.05 -3.05 7.17
N ASN A 115 -21.20 -2.40 6.01
CA ASN A 115 -20.21 -2.53 4.93
C ASN A 115 -18.84 -2.00 5.35
N THR A 116 -18.78 -0.99 6.23
CA THR A 116 -17.51 -0.46 6.77
C THR A 116 -16.75 -1.55 7.52
N TRP A 117 -17.45 -2.32 8.37
CA TRP A 117 -16.83 -3.38 9.16
C TRP A 117 -16.41 -4.58 8.31
N LEU A 118 -17.23 -4.95 7.32
CA LEU A 118 -16.87 -6.00 6.36
C LEU A 118 -15.59 -5.63 5.61
N LEU A 119 -15.52 -4.42 5.04
CA LEU A 119 -14.34 -3.92 4.34
C LEU A 119 -13.14 -3.75 5.28
N PHE A 120 -13.36 -3.34 6.53
CA PHE A 120 -12.31 -3.20 7.53
C PHE A 120 -11.66 -4.54 7.88
N ILE A 121 -12.46 -5.55 8.21
CA ILE A 121 -11.96 -6.90 8.53
C ILE A 121 -11.25 -7.50 7.31
N GLN A 122 -11.88 -7.36 6.15
CA GLN A 122 -11.34 -7.76 4.86
C GLN A 122 -9.94 -7.18 4.62
N TYR A 123 -9.82 -5.86 4.73
CA TYR A 123 -8.55 -5.16 4.56
C TYR A 123 -7.52 -5.61 5.59
N ALA A 124 -7.92 -5.74 6.86
CA ALA A 124 -7.04 -6.19 7.93
C ALA A 124 -6.50 -7.61 7.67
N CYS A 125 -7.30 -8.50 7.07
CA CYS A 125 -6.88 -9.84 6.68
C CYS A 125 -5.86 -9.81 5.54
N CYS A 126 -6.18 -9.19 4.39
CA CYS A 126 -5.27 -9.19 3.23
C CYS A 126 -3.99 -8.38 3.50
N PHE A 127 -4.10 -7.21 4.14
CA PHE A 127 -2.94 -6.41 4.53
C PHE A 127 -2.11 -7.08 5.62
N GLY A 128 -2.73 -7.84 6.53
CA GLY A 128 -2.01 -8.67 7.49
C GLY A 128 -1.17 -9.76 6.82
N VAL A 129 -1.71 -10.40 5.78
CA VAL A 129 -0.98 -11.37 4.95
C VAL A 129 0.19 -10.69 4.22
N GLU A 130 -0.04 -9.51 3.63
CA GLU A 130 1.00 -8.73 2.95
C GLU A 130 2.16 -8.40 3.89
N LEU A 131 1.87 -7.86 5.08
CA LEU A 131 2.87 -7.54 6.09
C LEU A 131 3.64 -8.77 6.56
N THR A 132 2.94 -9.87 6.83
CA THR A 132 3.57 -11.13 7.28
C THR A 132 4.51 -11.67 6.20
N MET A 133 4.11 -11.63 4.94
CA MET A 133 4.93 -12.09 3.83
C MET A 133 6.13 -11.18 3.59
N ASN A 134 5.95 -9.86 3.64
CA ASN A 134 7.05 -8.90 3.51
C ASN A 134 8.12 -9.10 4.60
N ASP A 135 7.72 -9.47 5.83
CA ASP A 135 8.65 -9.74 6.93
C ASP A 135 9.30 -11.13 6.83
N ALA A 136 8.52 -12.17 6.50
CA ALA A 136 8.97 -13.56 6.56
C ALA A 136 9.58 -14.10 5.26
N ALA A 137 9.28 -13.54 4.08
CA ALA A 137 9.63 -14.13 2.79
C ALA A 137 11.15 -14.31 2.61
N ALA A 138 11.95 -13.29 2.94
CA ALA A 138 13.40 -13.38 2.81
C ALA A 138 13.99 -14.49 3.70
N SER A 139 13.47 -14.63 4.93
CA SER A 139 13.87 -15.68 5.86
C SER A 139 13.46 -17.08 5.37
N TYR A 140 12.26 -17.19 4.78
CA TYR A 140 11.77 -18.43 4.19
C TYR A 140 12.65 -18.92 3.04
N PHE A 141 12.98 -18.03 2.08
CA PHE A 141 13.82 -18.40 0.93
C PHE A 141 15.25 -18.75 1.33
N LYS A 142 15.78 -18.09 2.37
CA LYS A 142 17.10 -18.40 2.92
C LYS A 142 17.14 -19.76 3.61
N SER A 143 16.14 -20.07 4.44
CA SER A 143 16.13 -21.30 5.24
C SER A 143 15.70 -22.53 4.45
N THR A 144 14.74 -22.40 3.53
CA THR A 144 14.13 -23.52 2.81
C THR A 144 14.89 -23.89 1.55
N PHE A 145 15.43 -22.89 0.84
CA PHE A 145 16.14 -23.09 -0.43
C PHE A 145 17.65 -22.83 -0.33
N GLU A 146 18.16 -22.65 0.90
CA GLU A 146 19.59 -22.42 1.21
C GLU A 146 20.22 -21.29 0.40
N LEU A 147 19.43 -20.27 0.05
CA LEU A 147 19.88 -19.13 -0.73
C LEU A 147 20.74 -18.17 0.09
N SER A 148 21.59 -17.41 -0.60
CA SER A 148 22.29 -16.28 0.02
C SER A 148 21.27 -15.25 0.52
N THR A 149 21.63 -14.49 1.56
CA THR A 149 20.78 -13.41 2.10
C THR A 149 20.39 -12.42 1.00
N GLU A 150 21.31 -12.13 0.07
CA GLU A 150 21.11 -11.20 -1.04
C GLU A 150 20.09 -11.72 -2.05
N SER A 151 20.24 -12.98 -2.49
CA SER A 151 19.30 -13.58 -3.46
C SER A 151 17.92 -13.79 -2.85
N ALA A 152 17.84 -14.21 -1.58
CA ALA A 152 16.57 -14.35 -0.87
C ALA A 152 15.85 -13.00 -0.70
N ALA A 153 16.59 -11.94 -0.35
CA ALA A 153 16.03 -10.59 -0.25
C ALA A 153 15.59 -10.05 -1.61
N ALA A 154 16.36 -10.32 -2.68
CA ALA A 154 15.98 -9.93 -4.04
C ALA A 154 14.67 -10.59 -4.48
N ILE A 155 14.51 -11.90 -4.24
CA ILE A 155 13.27 -12.62 -4.53
C ILE A 155 12.12 -12.08 -3.68
N ALA A 156 12.30 -11.93 -2.37
CA ALA A 156 11.28 -11.40 -1.47
C ALA A 156 10.83 -9.98 -1.87
N SER A 157 11.74 -9.15 -2.39
CA SER A 157 11.39 -7.81 -2.84
C SER A 157 10.35 -7.82 -3.97
N ILE A 158 10.34 -8.84 -4.84
CA ILE A 158 9.38 -8.97 -5.95
C ILE A 158 7.94 -8.92 -5.43
N PHE A 159 7.69 -9.51 -4.25
CA PHE A 159 6.39 -9.47 -3.59
C PHE A 159 5.97 -8.03 -3.27
N GLY A 160 6.86 -7.24 -2.65
CA GLY A 160 6.60 -5.83 -2.33
C GLY A 160 6.44 -4.94 -3.56
N TRP A 161 7.25 -5.15 -4.61
CA TRP A 161 7.19 -4.39 -5.87
C TRP A 161 5.86 -4.55 -6.61
N MET A 162 5.19 -5.68 -6.43
CA MET A 162 3.93 -5.99 -7.09
C MET A 162 2.78 -5.04 -6.68
N ASN A 163 2.91 -4.37 -5.52
CA ASN A 163 2.00 -3.30 -5.09
C ASN A 163 1.79 -2.20 -6.13
N LEU A 164 2.78 -1.89 -6.97
CA LEU A 164 2.65 -0.84 -7.98
C LEU A 164 1.60 -1.15 -9.05
N PHE A 165 1.44 -2.42 -9.38
CA PHE A 165 0.60 -2.84 -10.51
C PHE A 165 -0.64 -3.57 -10.01
N ALA A 166 -0.46 -4.63 -9.22
CA ALA A 166 -1.55 -5.49 -8.80
C ALA A 166 -2.57 -4.76 -7.92
N ARG A 167 -2.12 -3.85 -7.06
CA ARG A 167 -3.01 -3.03 -6.24
C ARG A 167 -3.90 -2.14 -7.09
N GLY A 168 -3.29 -1.40 -8.03
CA GLY A 168 -4.03 -0.59 -9.02
C GLY A 168 -5.02 -1.41 -9.85
N LEU A 169 -4.66 -2.63 -10.27
CA LEU A 169 -5.55 -3.55 -10.98
C LEU A 169 -6.75 -3.98 -10.10
N GLY A 170 -6.51 -4.27 -8.83
CA GLY A 170 -7.56 -4.57 -7.85
C GLY A 170 -8.57 -3.42 -7.73
N GLY A 171 -8.08 -2.19 -7.61
CA GLY A 171 -8.91 -0.99 -7.58
C GLY A 171 -9.71 -0.78 -8.87
N TYR A 172 -9.08 -1.00 -10.03
CA TYR A 172 -9.75 -0.91 -11.34
C TYR A 172 -10.89 -1.92 -11.48
N TYR A 173 -10.66 -3.20 -11.15
CA TYR A 173 -11.71 -4.21 -11.22
C TYR A 173 -12.82 -3.96 -10.20
N SER A 174 -12.46 -3.48 -9.00
CA SER A 174 -13.41 -3.09 -7.96
C SER A 174 -14.35 -1.97 -8.45
N ASP A 175 -13.81 -0.90 -9.01
CA ASP A 175 -14.59 0.21 -9.55
C ASP A 175 -15.48 -0.23 -10.73
N LYS A 176 -14.92 -1.01 -11.66
CA LYS A 176 -15.65 -1.53 -12.83
C LYS A 176 -16.83 -2.41 -12.44
N PHE A 177 -16.68 -3.26 -11.42
CA PHE A 177 -17.76 -4.12 -10.94
C PHE A 177 -18.73 -3.36 -10.04
N ASN A 178 -18.25 -2.38 -9.28
CA ASN A 178 -19.10 -1.48 -8.50
C ASN A 178 -20.00 -0.63 -9.40
N ALA A 179 -19.52 -0.17 -10.54
CA ALA A 179 -20.33 0.56 -11.53
C ALA A 179 -21.50 -0.29 -12.08
N LYS A 180 -21.34 -1.61 -12.18
CA LYS A 180 -22.37 -2.52 -12.72
C LYS A 180 -23.32 -3.08 -11.66
N MET A 181 -22.82 -3.39 -10.47
CA MET A 181 -23.55 -4.14 -9.43
C MET A 181 -23.57 -3.45 -8.06
N GLY A 182 -23.10 -2.20 -7.97
CA GLY A 182 -22.91 -1.49 -6.71
C GLY A 182 -21.93 -2.21 -5.78
N MET A 183 -22.09 -2.02 -4.47
CA MET A 183 -21.22 -2.61 -3.45
C MET A 183 -21.06 -4.14 -3.56
N ARG A 184 -22.08 -4.84 -4.07
CA ARG A 184 -21.99 -6.29 -4.29
C ARG A 184 -20.90 -6.65 -5.31
N GLY A 185 -20.71 -5.82 -6.34
CA GLY A 185 -19.65 -6.02 -7.33
C GLY A 185 -18.25 -5.91 -6.73
N ARG A 186 -18.04 -4.91 -5.87
CA ARG A 186 -16.78 -4.73 -5.11
C ARG A 186 -16.50 -5.94 -4.21
N LEU A 187 -17.50 -6.38 -3.44
CA LEU A 187 -17.37 -7.55 -2.57
C LEU A 187 -17.07 -8.85 -3.34
N ILE A 188 -17.62 -9.02 -4.55
CA ILE A 188 -17.33 -10.19 -5.39
C ILE A 188 -15.85 -10.21 -5.81
N VAL A 189 -15.34 -9.07 -6.31
CA VAL A 189 -13.92 -8.97 -6.71
C VAL A 189 -13.00 -9.28 -5.52
N GLN A 190 -13.28 -8.68 -4.36
CA GLN A 190 -12.55 -8.93 -3.12
C GLN A 190 -12.57 -10.40 -2.70
N THR A 191 -13.76 -11.03 -2.72
CA THR A 191 -13.93 -12.43 -2.32
C THR A 191 -13.15 -13.36 -3.26
N ILE A 192 -13.16 -13.08 -4.57
CA ILE A 192 -12.39 -13.86 -5.55
C ILE A 192 -10.89 -13.73 -5.26
N CYS A 193 -10.40 -12.51 -5.01
CA CYS A 193 -9.00 -12.28 -4.69
C CYS A 193 -8.58 -12.99 -3.38
N LEU A 194 -9.40 -12.93 -2.34
CA LEU A 194 -9.15 -13.63 -1.08
C LEU A 194 -9.11 -15.16 -1.23
N VAL A 195 -10.07 -15.73 -1.95
CA VAL A 195 -10.10 -17.18 -2.14
C VAL A 195 -8.87 -17.60 -2.95
N ALA A 196 -8.49 -16.82 -3.96
CA ALA A 196 -7.29 -17.07 -4.75
C ALA A 196 -6.02 -16.95 -3.90
N GLU A 197 -5.85 -15.90 -3.09
CA GLU A 197 -4.67 -15.75 -2.23
C GLU A 197 -4.58 -16.89 -1.21
N GLY A 198 -5.72 -17.28 -0.61
CA GLY A 198 -5.80 -18.37 0.36
C GLY A 198 -5.42 -19.72 -0.24
N VAL A 199 -5.86 -20.03 -1.47
CA VAL A 199 -5.44 -21.25 -2.17
C VAL A 199 -3.95 -21.18 -2.52
N LEU A 200 -3.48 -20.04 -3.04
CA LEU A 200 -2.11 -19.89 -3.51
C LEU A 200 -1.09 -19.93 -2.39
N VAL A 201 -1.41 -19.45 -1.18
CA VAL A 201 -0.50 -19.58 -0.03
C VAL A 201 -0.30 -21.04 0.37
N PHE A 202 -1.35 -21.89 0.32
CA PHE A 202 -1.20 -23.33 0.56
C PHE A 202 -0.36 -24.00 -0.52
N VAL A 203 -0.56 -23.63 -1.79
CA VAL A 203 0.26 -24.15 -2.91
C VAL A 203 1.72 -23.73 -2.74
N PHE A 204 1.97 -22.46 -2.39
CA PHE A 204 3.31 -21.92 -2.15
C PHE A 204 4.04 -22.69 -1.04
N ALA A 205 3.36 -22.92 0.09
CA ALA A 205 3.92 -23.65 1.22
C ALA A 205 4.29 -25.11 0.91
N ASN A 206 3.66 -25.71 -0.10
CA ASN A 206 3.88 -27.10 -0.51
C ASN A 206 4.72 -27.23 -1.78
N THR A 207 5.37 -26.16 -2.26
CA THR A 207 6.17 -26.18 -3.49
C THR A 207 7.67 -26.28 -3.17
N PRO A 208 8.32 -27.45 -3.36
CA PRO A 208 9.71 -27.64 -2.98
C PRO A 208 10.72 -27.21 -4.06
N GLN A 209 10.28 -26.88 -5.28
CA GLN A 209 11.16 -26.39 -6.34
C GLN A 209 11.25 -24.86 -6.31
N LEU A 210 12.48 -24.32 -6.29
CA LEU A 210 12.73 -22.87 -6.18
C LEU A 210 12.02 -22.04 -7.25
N TRP A 211 12.20 -22.39 -8.53
CA TRP A 211 11.61 -21.64 -9.64
C TRP A 211 10.07 -21.66 -9.58
N ALA A 212 9.49 -22.79 -9.18
CA ALA A 212 8.05 -22.94 -9.03
C ALA A 212 7.53 -22.14 -7.84
N ALA A 213 8.25 -22.14 -6.71
CA ALA A 213 7.91 -21.34 -5.54
C ALA A 213 7.94 -19.84 -5.84
N ILE A 214 8.92 -19.36 -6.62
CA ILE A 214 8.99 -17.97 -7.09
C ILE A 214 7.77 -17.64 -7.96
N LEU A 215 7.42 -18.50 -8.92
CA LEU A 215 6.26 -18.27 -9.79
C LEU A 215 4.96 -18.23 -8.98
N VAL A 216 4.73 -19.21 -8.10
CA VAL A 216 3.53 -19.25 -7.24
C VAL A 216 3.49 -18.02 -6.34
N MET A 217 4.62 -17.60 -5.77
CA MET A 217 4.71 -16.37 -4.97
C MET A 217 4.32 -15.13 -5.78
N VAL A 218 4.73 -15.02 -7.04
CA VAL A 218 4.34 -13.89 -7.90
C VAL A 218 2.83 -13.86 -8.12
N PHE A 219 2.21 -15.01 -8.42
CA PHE A 219 0.75 -15.08 -8.54
C PHE A 219 0.04 -14.78 -7.23
N PHE A 220 0.50 -15.39 -6.14
CA PHE A 220 -0.01 -15.15 -4.80
C PHE A 220 0.04 -13.66 -4.45
N SER A 221 1.20 -13.02 -4.64
CA SER A 221 1.42 -11.59 -4.48
C SER A 221 0.36 -10.79 -5.24
N MET A 222 0.20 -11.05 -6.55
CA MET A 222 -0.77 -10.34 -7.38
C MET A 222 -2.19 -10.37 -6.78
N PHE A 223 -2.63 -11.50 -6.23
CA PHE A 223 -3.95 -11.58 -5.60
C PHE A 223 -4.02 -10.88 -4.24
N VAL A 224 -2.97 -10.96 -3.42
CA VAL A 224 -2.89 -10.21 -2.14
C VAL A 224 -3.01 -8.71 -2.39
N GLN A 225 -2.16 -8.16 -3.25
CA GLN A 225 -2.19 -6.73 -3.52
C GLN A 225 -3.47 -6.29 -4.25
N ALA A 226 -4.00 -7.12 -5.15
CA ALA A 226 -5.29 -6.84 -5.78
C ALA A 226 -6.45 -6.87 -4.77
N ALA A 227 -6.44 -7.78 -3.79
CA ALA A 227 -7.43 -7.82 -2.73
C ALA A 227 -7.42 -6.50 -1.94
N GLU A 228 -6.25 -6.03 -1.54
CA GLU A 228 -6.11 -4.77 -0.81
C GLU A 228 -6.57 -3.57 -1.63
N GLY A 229 -6.12 -3.48 -2.89
CA GLY A 229 -6.48 -2.37 -3.78
C GLY A 229 -7.96 -2.38 -4.15
N SER A 230 -8.62 -3.53 -4.08
CA SER A 230 -10.07 -3.63 -4.34
C SER A 230 -10.94 -3.14 -3.18
N THR A 231 -10.35 -2.85 -2.01
CA THR A 231 -11.04 -2.42 -0.79
C THR A 231 -11.54 -0.98 -0.87
#